data_AF-A0A3C0G741-F1
#
_entry.id   AF-A0A3C0G741-F1
#
_cell.length_a   1.000
_cell.length_b   1.000
_cell.length_c   1.000
_cell.angle_alpha   90.00
_cell.angle_beta   90.00
_cell.angle_gamma   90.00
#
_symmetry.space_group_name_H-M   'P 1'
#
loop_
_entity.id
_entity.type
_entity.pdbx_description
1 polymer ?
#
loop_
_entity_poly.entity_id
_entity_poly.type
_entity_poly.pdbx_seq_one_letter_code
_entity_poly.pdbx_strand_id
1 'polypeptide(L)'
;MRPEVIQGDVREVLKTLDDESVQCVVTSPPYWGLRDYGVDDQLGLEATPEEFVKNMVDVFREVKRVLRNDGTLWLNLGDSYAGSNGSRGITENTPSVKKGDKVLLKRIEGRNFTEHKKGGMPIIS
;
A
#
# COMPACT_ATOMS: atom_id res chain seq x y z
N MET A 1 -10.27 25.61 -23.47
CA MET A 1 -9.47 24.92 -22.44
C MET A 1 -8.57 23.91 -23.14
N ARG A 2 -7.32 23.74 -22.69
CA ARG A 2 -6.40 22.70 -23.18
C ARG A 2 -6.26 21.63 -22.09
N PRO A 3 -6.05 20.36 -22.44
CA PRO A 3 -5.76 19.34 -21.43
C PRO A 3 -4.41 19.64 -20.76
N GLU A 4 -4.37 19.45 -19.45
CA GLU A 4 -3.17 19.60 -18.62
C GLU A 4 -2.92 18.30 -17.86
N VAL A 5 -1.65 17.93 -17.72
CA VAL A 5 -1.21 16.77 -16.95
C VAL A 5 -0.26 17.27 -15.87
N ILE A 6 -0.68 17.12 -14.62
CA ILE A 6 0.11 17.50 -13.45
C ILE A 6 0.64 16.22 -12.83
N GLN A 7 1.96 16.02 -12.85
CA GLN A 7 2.61 14.83 -12.31
C GLN A 7 3.08 15.08 -10.87
N GLY A 8 2.66 14.24 -9.94
CA GLY A 8 3.11 14.28 -8.55
C GLY A 8 2.27 13.40 -7.62
N ASP A 9 2.63 13.37 -6.34
CA ASP A 9 1.78 12.77 -5.30
C ASP A 9 0.48 13.57 -5.20
N VAL A 10 -0.66 12.91 -5.32
CA VAL A 10 -2.00 13.51 -5.24
C VAL A 10 -2.20 14.28 -3.91
N ARG A 11 -1.57 13.83 -2.82
CA ARG A 11 -1.62 14.46 -1.50
C ARG A 11 -1.00 15.86 -1.51
N GLU A 12 -0.07 16.13 -2.42
CA GLU A 12 0.58 17.43 -2.58
C GLU A 12 0.02 18.22 -3.76
N VAL A 13 -0.25 17.56 -4.89
CA VAL A 13 -0.75 18.21 -6.11
C VAL A 13 -2.13 18.83 -5.89
N LEU A 14 -3.05 18.16 -5.18
CA LEU A 14 -4.38 18.74 -4.96
C LEU A 14 -4.29 20.09 -4.21
N LYS A 15 -3.32 20.25 -3.30
CA LYS A 15 -3.11 21.48 -2.53
C LYS A 15 -2.70 22.67 -3.39
N THR A 16 -2.21 22.44 -4.61
CA THR A 16 -1.82 23.51 -5.54
C THR A 16 -2.99 24.00 -6.41
N LEU A 17 -4.14 23.32 -6.37
CA LEU A 17 -5.34 23.69 -7.10
C LEU A 17 -6.21 24.62 -6.27
N ASP A 18 -6.85 25.59 -6.92
CA ASP A 18 -7.77 26.52 -6.28
C ASP A 18 -9.01 25.80 -5.72
N ASP A 19 -9.59 26.36 -4.65
CA ASP A 19 -10.86 25.92 -4.09
C ASP A 19 -11.98 26.03 -5.14
N GLU A 20 -12.93 25.10 -5.12
CA GLU A 20 -14.11 25.12 -6.01
C GLU A 20 -13.76 25.34 -7.51
N SER A 21 -12.62 24.82 -7.97
CA SER A 21 -12.10 25.01 -9.33
C SER A 21 -12.51 23.91 -10.31
N VAL A 22 -12.98 22.76 -9.83
CA VAL A 22 -13.35 21.62 -10.69
C VAL A 22 -14.84 21.28 -10.61
N GLN A 23 -15.45 20.98 -11.77
CA GLN A 23 -16.87 20.64 -11.88
C GLN A 23 -17.14 19.14 -11.70
N CYS A 24 -16.20 18.30 -12.13
CA CYS A 24 -16.37 16.87 -12.17
C CYS A 24 -15.04 16.20 -11.84
N VAL A 25 -15.08 15.23 -10.92
CA VAL A 25 -13.95 14.35 -10.62
C VAL A 25 -14.35 12.92 -10.94
N VAL A 26 -13.54 12.24 -11.74
CA VAL A 26 -13.70 10.81 -12.06
C VAL A 26 -12.42 10.12 -11.66
N THR A 27 -12.49 9.16 -10.74
CA THR A 27 -11.28 8.52 -10.21
C THR A 27 -11.49 7.06 -9.82
N SER A 28 -10.39 6.31 -9.89
CA SER A 28 -10.24 4.94 -9.39
C SER A 28 -8.93 4.85 -8.60
N PRO A 29 -8.92 5.24 -7.30
CA PRO A 29 -7.70 5.24 -6.51
C PRO A 29 -7.14 3.81 -6.38
N PRO A 30 -5.88 3.65 -5.95
CA PRO A 30 -5.33 2.33 -5.63
C PRO A 30 -6.25 1.56 -4.68
N TYR A 31 -6.47 0.27 -4.98
CA TYR A 31 -7.29 -0.62 -4.17
C TYR A 31 -6.40 -1.25 -3.11
N TRP A 32 -6.88 -1.32 -1.88
CA TRP A 32 -6.08 -1.82 -0.77
C TRP A 32 -5.65 -3.29 -0.96
N GLY A 33 -4.36 -3.57 -0.83
CA GLY A 33 -3.79 -4.91 -0.96
C GLY A 33 -3.79 -5.51 -2.37
N LEU A 34 -4.14 -4.74 -3.41
CA LEU A 34 -4.32 -5.28 -4.76
C LEU A 34 -3.07 -5.25 -5.63
N ARG A 35 -2.36 -4.11 -5.67
CA ARG A 35 -1.21 -3.89 -6.58
C ARG A 35 -0.07 -3.17 -5.86
N ASP A 36 1.15 -3.59 -6.21
CA ASP A 36 2.39 -2.89 -5.88
C ASP A 36 2.91 -2.18 -7.14
N TYR A 37 3.03 -0.85 -7.06
CA TYR A 37 3.54 0.01 -8.13
C TYR A 37 5.05 0.28 -8.01
N GLY A 38 5.75 -0.30 -7.03
CA GLY A 38 7.20 -0.16 -6.85
C GLY A 38 7.63 1.23 -6.41
N VAL A 39 6.75 1.96 -5.72
CA VAL A 39 7.00 3.31 -5.20
C VAL A 39 6.80 3.31 -3.69
N ASP A 40 7.75 3.91 -2.98
CA ASP A 40 7.66 4.09 -1.53
C ASP A 40 6.43 4.93 -1.16
N ASP A 41 5.79 4.63 -0.03
CA ASP A 41 4.61 5.34 0.49
C ASP A 41 3.40 5.44 -0.49
N GLN A 42 3.32 4.50 -1.44
CA GLN A 42 2.17 4.38 -2.33
C GLN A 42 0.88 4.13 -1.55
N LEU A 43 -0.20 4.75 -2.02
CA LEU A 43 -1.54 4.45 -1.54
C LEU A 43 -1.94 3.03 -1.96
N GLY A 44 -2.67 2.33 -1.10
CA GLY A 44 -3.20 1.00 -1.36
C GLY A 44 -2.36 -0.16 -0.83
N LEU A 45 -1.18 0.08 -0.25
CA LEU A 45 -0.37 -0.95 0.44
C LEU A 45 -0.15 -0.64 1.93
N GLU A 46 -1.02 0.16 2.53
CA GLU A 46 -1.00 0.42 3.97
C GLU A 46 -1.08 -0.88 4.79
N ALA A 47 -0.49 -0.88 5.98
CA ALA A 47 -0.39 -2.09 6.81
C ALA A 47 -1.77 -2.56 7.28
N THR A 48 -2.73 -1.64 7.43
CA THR A 48 -4.09 -1.94 7.89
C THR A 48 -5.14 -1.28 6.97
N PRO A 49 -6.36 -1.88 6.88
CA PRO A 49 -7.48 -1.24 6.19
C PRO A 49 -7.81 0.14 6.76
N GLU A 50 -7.67 0.32 8.08
CA GLU A 50 -7.95 1.58 8.77
C GLU A 50 -7.00 2.70 8.33
N GLU A 51 -5.71 2.38 8.18
CA GLU A 51 -4.71 3.32 7.64
C GLU A 51 -5.02 3.69 6.18
N PHE A 52 -5.39 2.72 5.35
CA PHE A 52 -5.82 2.99 3.98
C PHE A 52 -7.04 3.91 3.94
N VAL A 53 -8.08 3.60 4.72
CA VAL A 53 -9.29 4.44 4.79
C VAL A 53 -8.94 5.84 5.29
N LYS A 54 -8.07 5.98 6.29
CA LYS A 54 -7.60 7.28 6.78
C LYS A 54 -6.93 8.08 5.65
N ASN A 55 -5.98 7.46 4.94
CA ASN A 55 -5.27 8.11 3.84
C ASN A 55 -6.23 8.50 2.69
N MET A 56 -7.19 7.63 2.36
CA MET A 56 -8.22 7.93 1.38
C MET A 56 -9.06 9.14 1.82
N VAL A 57 -9.54 9.17 3.06
CA VAL A 57 -10.30 10.31 3.59
C VAL A 57 -9.49 11.61 3.52
N ASP A 58 -8.20 11.57 3.84
CA ASP A 58 -7.33 12.74 3.77
C ASP A 58 -7.21 13.26 2.31
N VAL A 59 -7.08 12.37 1.33
CA VAL A 59 -7.11 12.73 -0.10
C VAL A 59 -8.48 13.27 -0.52
N PHE A 60 -9.58 12.61 -0.13
CA PHE A 60 -10.93 13.02 -0.55
C PHE A 60 -11.40 14.32 0.11
N ARG A 61 -10.82 14.73 1.25
CA ARG A 61 -11.00 16.08 1.81
C ARG A 61 -10.46 17.15 0.88
N GLU A 62 -9.27 16.94 0.31
CA GLU A 62 -8.71 17.85 -0.69
C GLU A 62 -9.50 17.82 -2.00
N VAL A 63 -9.96 16.64 -2.43
CA VAL A 63 -10.90 16.53 -3.57
C VAL A 63 -12.16 17.35 -3.32
N LYS A 64 -12.72 17.29 -2.09
CA LYS A 64 -13.91 18.06 -1.74
C LYS A 64 -13.66 19.57 -1.73
N ARG A 65 -12.46 20.02 -1.32
CA ARG A 65 -12.07 21.44 -1.35
C ARG A 65 -12.02 21.99 -2.78
N VAL A 66 -11.41 21.25 -3.71
CA VAL A 66 -11.28 21.70 -5.11
C VAL A 66 -12.59 21.53 -5.88
N LEU A 67 -13.48 20.64 -5.46
CA LEU A 67 -14.77 20.42 -6.12
C LEU A 67 -15.74 21.56 -5.80
N ARG A 68 -16.35 22.11 -6.86
CA ARG A 68 -17.42 23.11 -6.74
C ARG A 68 -18.59 22.61 -5.89
N ASN A 69 -19.35 23.54 -5.32
CA ASN A 69 -20.57 23.23 -4.58
C ASN A 69 -21.66 22.56 -5.45
N ASP A 70 -21.66 22.80 -6.76
CA ASP A 70 -22.52 22.15 -7.75
C ASP A 70 -21.82 20.99 -8.50
N GLY A 71 -20.65 20.57 -8.01
CA GLY A 71 -19.80 19.56 -8.65
C GLY A 71 -20.22 18.13 -8.36
N THR A 72 -19.71 17.20 -9.17
CA THR A 72 -19.95 15.75 -9.01
C THR A 72 -18.64 14.97 -8.85
N LEU A 73 -18.67 13.93 -8.02
CA LEU A 73 -17.58 12.98 -7.86
C LEU A 73 -18.07 11.58 -8.23
N TRP A 74 -17.36 10.95 -9.17
CA TRP A 74 -17.54 9.56 -9.57
C TRP A 74 -16.35 8.76 -9.07
N LEU A 75 -16.61 7.89 -8.10
CA LEU A 75 -15.62 7.03 -7.47
C LEU A 75 -15.83 5.58 -7.89
N ASN A 76 -14.84 5.01 -8.56
CA ASN A 76 -14.74 3.58 -8.77
C ASN A 76 -13.80 2.97 -7.72
N LEU A 77 -14.37 2.27 -6.75
CA LEU A 77 -13.63 1.54 -5.73
C LEU A 77 -14.36 0.22 -5.46
N GLY A 78 -13.66 -0.89 -5.65
CA GLY A 78 -14.18 -2.24 -5.42
C GLY A 78 -13.67 -2.82 -4.11
N ASP A 79 -14.37 -3.82 -3.60
CA ASP A 79 -13.95 -4.50 -2.39
C ASP A 79 -12.66 -5.30 -2.63
N SER A 80 -11.78 -5.30 -1.64
CA SER A 80 -10.52 -6.07 -1.67
C SER A 80 -10.61 -7.33 -0.80
N TYR A 81 -11.78 -7.59 -0.19
CA TYR A 81 -11.99 -8.68 0.76
C TYR A 81 -12.46 -10.00 0.11
N ALA A 82 -13.16 -9.96 -1.04
CA ALA A 82 -13.82 -11.14 -1.63
C ALA A 82 -13.06 -11.85 -2.78
N GLY A 83 -11.75 -11.66 -2.90
CA GLY A 83 -10.95 -12.38 -3.90
C GLY A 83 -10.39 -13.69 -3.34
N SER A 84 -10.86 -14.85 -3.81
CA SER A 84 -10.29 -16.18 -3.51
C SER A 84 -8.81 -16.37 -3.91
N ASN A 85 -8.12 -15.31 -4.36
CA ASN A 85 -6.71 -15.27 -4.71
C ASN A 85 -6.03 -13.88 -4.51
N GLY A 86 -6.63 -12.96 -3.74
CA GLY A 86 -6.21 -11.55 -3.68
C GLY A 86 -5.55 -11.14 -2.37
N SER A 87 -4.39 -11.72 -2.03
CA SER A 87 -3.50 -11.21 -0.97
C SER A 87 -2.11 -11.79 -1.19
N ARG A 88 -1.46 -11.38 -2.29
CA ARG A 88 -0.05 -11.73 -2.58
C ARG A 88 0.89 -10.52 -2.49
N GLY A 89 0.43 -9.42 -1.89
CA GLY A 89 1.17 -8.17 -1.76
C GLY A 89 1.80 -7.90 -0.39
N ILE A 90 1.77 -8.83 0.57
CA ILE A 90 2.61 -8.73 1.78
C ILE A 90 3.78 -9.69 1.59
N THR A 91 4.84 -9.23 0.90
CA THR A 91 6.15 -9.85 1.05
C THR A 91 6.77 -9.30 2.31
N GLU A 92 6.40 -9.86 3.46
CA GLU A 92 7.34 -9.84 4.58
C GLU A 92 8.63 -10.50 4.08
N ASN A 93 9.78 -9.88 4.33
CA ASN A 93 11.10 -10.42 4.08
C ASN A 93 11.36 -11.68 4.93
N THR A 94 10.59 -12.74 4.69
CA THR A 94 10.79 -14.06 5.26
C THR A 94 11.68 -14.83 4.28
N PRO A 95 12.90 -15.24 4.69
CA PRO A 95 13.79 -15.97 3.80
C PRO A 95 13.10 -17.25 3.32
N SER A 96 13.00 -17.41 2.01
CA SER A 96 12.35 -18.54 1.37
C SER A 96 13.11 -19.83 1.70
N VAL A 97 12.56 -20.66 2.58
CA VAL A 97 13.05 -22.04 2.79
C VAL A 97 12.76 -22.84 1.53
N LYS A 98 13.79 -23.38 0.88
CA LYS A 98 13.62 -24.17 -0.34
C LYS A 98 13.08 -25.54 0.01
N LYS A 99 12.19 -26.06 -0.84
CA LYS A 99 11.63 -27.42 -0.70
C LYS A 99 12.75 -28.45 -0.76
N GLY A 100 13.22 -28.88 0.41
CA GLY A 100 14.36 -29.80 0.56
C GLY A 100 15.16 -29.59 1.86
N ASP A 101 15.02 -28.45 2.51
CA ASP A 101 15.77 -28.15 3.74
C ASP A 101 15.18 -28.92 4.94
N LYS A 102 15.91 -29.93 5.43
CA LYS A 102 15.53 -30.68 6.63
C LYS A 102 15.75 -29.82 7.87
N VAL A 103 14.69 -29.21 8.38
CA VAL A 103 14.70 -28.57 9.71
C VAL A 103 14.59 -29.69 10.76
N LEU A 104 15.68 -29.93 11.50
CA LEU A 104 15.68 -30.87 12.62
C LEU A 104 14.98 -30.21 13.82
N LEU A 105 13.68 -30.47 13.98
CA LEU A 105 12.92 -30.04 15.16
C LEU A 105 13.28 -30.95 16.34
N LYS A 106 14.18 -30.50 17.23
CA LYS A 106 14.27 -31.09 18.58
C LYS A 106 13.20 -30.46 19.46
N ARG A 107 12.23 -31.26 19.88
CA ARG A 107 11.18 -30.87 20.82
C ARG A 107 11.70 -31.03 22.25
N ILE A 108 11.85 -29.92 22.97
CA ILE A 108 11.96 -29.90 24.43
C ILE A 108 11.03 -28.81 24.97
N GLU A 109 10.06 -29.23 25.78
CA GLU A 109 9.25 -28.43 26.71
C GLU A 109 8.70 -27.06 26.25
N GLY A 110 7.94 -27.08 25.16
CA GLY A 110 6.78 -26.17 25.00
C GLY A 110 7.06 -24.67 24.82
N ARG A 111 8.30 -24.23 24.54
CA ARG A 111 8.63 -22.84 24.22
C ARG A 111 9.47 -22.74 22.95
N ASN A 112 9.08 -21.86 22.03
CA ASN A 112 9.84 -21.56 20.83
C ASN A 112 10.95 -20.56 21.18
N PHE A 113 12.20 -20.90 20.83
CA PHE A 113 13.35 -19.98 20.91
C PHE A 113 13.97 -19.87 19.52
N THR A 114 14.15 -18.63 19.03
CA THR A 114 14.97 -18.33 17.86
C THR A 114 16.36 -17.88 18.34
N GLU A 115 17.38 -18.69 18.07
CA GLU A 115 18.76 -18.31 18.32
C GLU A 115 19.39 -17.76 17.02
N HIS A 116 19.74 -16.48 17.01
CA HIS A 116 20.55 -15.89 15.96
C HIS A 116 22.03 -16.11 16.29
N LYS A 117 22.71 -17.00 15.56
CA LYS A 117 24.17 -17.10 15.62
C LYS A 117 24.80 -15.83 15.03
N LYS A 118 25.27 -14.92 15.88
CA LYS A 118 26.26 -13.90 15.54
C LYS A 118 27.67 -14.52 15.58
N GLY A 119 28.43 -14.30 14.50
CA GLY A 119 29.88 -14.05 14.57
C GLY A 119 30.82 -15.20 14.21
N GLY A 120 31.74 -14.90 13.27
CA GLY A 120 33.07 -15.52 13.19
C GLY A 120 33.49 -16.00 11.80
N MET A 121 34.28 -15.20 11.07
CA MET A 121 35.17 -15.71 10.02
C MET A 121 36.27 -16.59 10.64
N PRO A 122 36.74 -17.62 9.92
CA PRO A 122 38.17 -17.71 9.68
C PRO A 122 38.53 -17.90 8.20
N ILE A 123 39.67 -17.31 7.89
CA ILE A 123 40.52 -17.36 6.69
C ILE A 123 41.17 -18.75 6.47
N ILE A 124 41.77 -18.90 5.28
CA ILE A 124 42.65 -19.98 4.69
C ILE A 124 41.92 -21.02 3.83
N SER A 125 42.30 -21.36 2.59
CA SER A 125 43.37 -20.94 1.66
C SER A 125 42.78 -20.89 0.24
#